data_AF-A0A961BKN2-F1
#
_entry.id   AF-A0A961BKN2-F1
#
_cell.length_a   1.000
_cell.length_b   1.000
_cell.length_c   1.000
_cell.angle_alpha   90.00
_cell.angle_beta   90.00
_cell.angle_gamma   90.00
#
_symmetry.space_group_name_H-M   'P 1'
#
loop_
_entity.id
_entity.type
_entity.pdbx_description
1 polymer ?
#
loop_
_entity_poly.entity_id
_entity_poly.type
_entity_poly.pdbx_seq_one_letter_code
_entity_poly.pdbx_strand_id
1 'polypeptide(L)'
;KVFPHFRSTVASGTAFAEFMKDAQLMIQKPGLLVKAVNMIHELPLTEGDTKGDLYEYLLSKLTTAGINGQFRTPRHIIRLMVDMLEPKPTDVIGDPACGTGGFLVSVMEYLLETYSSPEAVIEEKDPETGAVEKIFTGDLLEDHRDHIRSSMFHGFDFDATMLRIAAMNLMLHGVDDPDIH
;
A
#
# COMPACT_ATOMS: atom_id res chain seq x y z
N LYS A 1 -20.29 3.88 19.85
CA LYS A 1 -19.67 2.74 19.12
C LYS A 1 -18.82 3.34 18.00
N VAL A 2 -17.51 3.13 18.01
CA VAL A 2 -16.54 3.84 17.15
C VAL A 2 -16.70 3.46 15.66
N PHE A 3 -16.85 2.17 15.34
CA PHE A 3 -16.96 1.68 13.95
C PHE A 3 -18.23 2.14 13.20
N PRO A 4 -19.44 2.13 13.81
CA PRO A 4 -20.62 2.73 13.18
C PRO A 4 -20.47 4.23 12.88
N HIS A 5 -19.66 4.95 13.67
CA HIS A 5 -19.36 6.36 13.42
C HIS A 5 -18.38 6.51 12.24
N PHE A 6 -17.35 5.68 12.12
CA PHE A 6 -16.48 5.67 10.92
C PHE A 6 -17.25 5.39 9.64
N ARG A 7 -18.24 4.47 9.67
CA ARG A 7 -19.11 4.20 8.52
C ARG A 7 -19.94 5.41 8.07
N SER A 8 -20.27 6.32 8.98
CA SER A 8 -21.04 7.54 8.69
C SER A 8 -20.17 8.78 8.45
N THR A 9 -18.96 8.83 9.03
CA THR A 9 -18.11 10.02 9.10
C THR A 9 -16.97 9.99 8.08
N VAL A 10 -16.52 8.80 7.66
CA VAL A 10 -15.59 8.69 6.54
C VAL A 10 -16.41 8.87 5.27
N ALA A 11 -16.20 10.02 4.62
CA ALA A 11 -16.92 10.55 3.47
C ALA A 11 -17.69 9.48 2.67
N SER A 12 -19.02 9.54 2.76
CA SER A 12 -19.90 8.79 1.88
C SER A 12 -19.53 9.07 0.42
N GLY A 13 -18.91 8.10 -0.26
CA GLY A 13 -18.54 8.18 -1.68
C GLY A 13 -17.05 8.07 -2.04
N THR A 14 -16.14 7.82 -1.09
CA THR A 14 -14.71 7.53 -1.40
C THR A 14 -14.44 6.03 -1.45
N ALA A 15 -13.47 5.55 -2.27
CA ALA A 15 -13.13 4.12 -2.32
C ALA A 15 -12.73 3.55 -0.95
N PHE A 16 -12.08 4.35 -0.10
CA PHE A 16 -11.78 3.95 1.28
C PHE A 16 -13.05 3.59 2.09
N ALA A 17 -14.13 4.37 1.96
CA ALA A 17 -15.38 4.09 2.66
C ALA A 17 -16.03 2.79 2.17
N GLU A 18 -15.88 2.48 0.88
CA GLU A 18 -16.33 1.22 0.28
C GLU A 18 -15.55 0.03 0.83
N PHE A 19 -14.21 0.08 0.89
CA PHE A 19 -13.41 -1.01 1.46
C PHE A 19 -13.70 -1.27 2.94
N MET A 20 -13.98 -0.19 3.69
CA MET A 20 -14.25 -0.27 5.13
C MET A 20 -15.72 -0.57 5.49
N LYS A 21 -16.64 -0.61 4.52
CA LYS A 21 -18.10 -0.74 4.76
C LYS A 21 -18.48 -2.00 5.57
N ASP A 22 -17.73 -3.07 5.37
CA ASP A 22 -17.93 -4.39 5.99
C ASP A 22 -16.78 -4.76 6.95
N ALA A 23 -15.95 -3.80 7.37
CA ALA A 23 -14.88 -4.04 8.33
C ALA A 23 -15.46 -4.35 9.73
N GLN A 24 -14.95 -5.41 10.35
CA GLN A 24 -15.38 -5.84 11.68
C GLN A 24 -14.22 -5.80 12.68
N LEU A 25 -14.48 -5.28 13.88
CA LEU A 25 -13.53 -5.36 14.98
C LEU A 25 -13.56 -6.75 15.60
N MET A 26 -12.53 -7.55 15.33
CA MET A 26 -12.43 -8.92 15.86
C MET A 26 -11.93 -8.98 17.32
N ILE A 27 -11.28 -7.92 17.82
CA ILE A 27 -10.73 -7.86 19.18
C ILE A 27 -11.86 -7.66 20.20
N GLN A 28 -12.25 -8.74 20.87
CA GLN A 28 -13.34 -8.72 21.86
C GLN A 28 -12.92 -8.20 23.24
N LYS A 29 -11.65 -8.41 23.64
CA LYS A 29 -11.15 -8.03 24.97
C LYS A 29 -10.74 -6.55 25.00
N PRO A 30 -11.37 -5.69 25.80
CA PRO A 30 -11.07 -4.25 25.80
C PRO A 30 -9.62 -3.92 26.13
N GLY A 31 -9.03 -4.60 27.11
CA GLY A 31 -7.63 -4.39 27.48
C GLY A 31 -6.63 -4.77 26.37
N LEU A 32 -6.98 -5.73 25.52
CA LEU A 32 -6.16 -6.08 24.36
C LEU A 32 -6.26 -5.02 23.26
N LEU A 33 -7.46 -4.47 23.05
CA LEU A 33 -7.66 -3.37 22.10
C LEU A 33 -6.85 -2.13 22.50
N VAL A 34 -6.94 -1.71 23.77
CA VAL A 34 -6.16 -0.57 24.28
C VAL A 34 -4.67 -0.82 24.10
N LYS A 35 -4.20 -2.03 24.44
CA LYS A 35 -2.79 -2.38 24.27
C LYS A 35 -2.35 -2.32 22.80
N ALA A 36 -3.16 -2.87 21.88
CA ALA A 36 -2.86 -2.84 20.44
C ALA A 36 -2.79 -1.41 19.90
N VAL A 37 -3.75 -0.55 20.28
CA VAL A 37 -3.76 0.86 19.88
C VAL A 37 -2.53 1.60 20.40
N ASN A 38 -2.17 1.40 21.68
CA ASN A 38 -0.98 2.04 22.27
C ASN A 38 0.31 1.57 21.59
N MET A 39 0.43 0.27 21.28
CA MET A 39 1.60 -0.24 20.55
C MET A 39 1.71 0.38 19.16
N ILE A 40 0.60 0.59 18.45
CA ILE A 40 0.62 1.27 17.15
C ILE A 40 1.01 2.75 17.31
N HIS A 41 0.51 3.41 18.35
CA HIS A 41 0.82 4.81 18.65
C HIS A 41 2.31 5.05 18.95
N GLU A 42 2.99 4.08 19.55
CA GLU A 42 4.42 4.13 19.87
C GLU A 42 5.33 3.91 18.65
N LEU A 43 4.79 3.46 17.51
CA LEU A 43 5.59 3.26 16.30
C LEU A 43 6.01 4.62 15.72
N PRO A 44 7.27 4.77 15.28
CA PRO A 44 7.77 6.00 14.67
C PRO A 44 7.25 6.13 13.24
N LEU A 45 5.95 6.40 13.09
CA LEU A 45 5.28 6.59 11.80
C LEU A 45 5.42 8.04 11.32
N THR A 46 6.66 8.51 11.17
CA THR A 46 6.96 9.79 10.51
C THR A 46 6.83 9.66 8.98
N GLU A 47 6.78 10.78 8.27
CA GLU A 47 6.15 10.95 6.94
C GLU A 47 6.62 10.03 5.79
N GLY A 48 5.76 9.90 4.77
CA GLY A 48 6.09 9.40 3.44
C GLY A 48 6.07 7.87 3.31
N ASP A 49 7.24 7.25 3.43
CA ASP A 49 7.47 5.84 3.06
C ASP A 49 7.45 4.87 4.25
N THR A 50 7.82 5.32 5.46
CA THR A 50 7.99 4.43 6.63
C THR A 50 6.70 3.67 6.99
N LYS A 51 5.53 4.22 6.63
CA LYS A 51 4.23 3.57 6.85
C LYS A 51 3.96 2.44 5.86
N GLY A 52 4.29 2.63 4.58
CA GLY A 52 4.14 1.62 3.53
C GLY A 52 5.05 0.44 3.81
N ASP A 53 6.33 0.71 4.06
CA ASP A 53 7.34 -0.31 4.37
C ASP A 53 7.02 -1.11 5.62
N LEU A 54 6.57 -0.44 6.69
CA LEU A 54 6.15 -1.13 7.91
C LEU A 54 4.91 -1.98 7.67
N TYR A 55 3.94 -1.48 6.91
CA TYR A 55 2.75 -2.24 6.53
C TYR A 55 3.14 -3.51 5.77
N GLU A 56 4.02 -3.38 4.79
CA GLU A 56 4.56 -4.48 3.99
C GLU A 56 5.38 -5.48 4.82
N TYR A 57 6.22 -4.99 5.72
CA TYR A 57 6.95 -5.83 6.66
C TYR A 57 5.99 -6.66 7.51
N LEU A 58 4.94 -6.05 8.07
CA LEU A 58 3.93 -6.76 8.86
C LEU A 58 3.17 -7.80 8.01
N LEU A 59 2.81 -7.46 6.77
CA LEU A 59 2.21 -8.40 5.82
C LEU A 59 3.14 -9.60 5.55
N SER A 60 4.45 -9.36 5.42
CA SER A 60 5.46 -10.42 5.22
C SER A 60 5.60 -11.36 6.42
N LYS A 61 5.24 -10.92 7.63
CA LYS A 61 5.21 -11.78 8.83
C LYS A 61 3.92 -12.56 8.95
N LEU A 62 2.80 -12.00 8.46
CA LEU A 62 1.51 -12.69 8.43
C LEU A 62 1.51 -13.89 7.48
N THR A 63 2.26 -13.85 6.38
CA THR A 63 2.39 -14.99 5.44
C THR A 63 3.02 -16.23 6.05
N THR A 64 3.84 -16.08 7.10
CA THR A 64 4.43 -17.21 7.81
C THR A 64 3.38 -17.92 8.69
N ALA A 65 2.29 -17.24 9.04
CA ALA A 65 1.17 -17.78 9.80
C ALA A 65 0.08 -18.36 8.88
N GLY A 66 0.45 -19.39 8.10
CA GLY A 66 -0.41 -20.44 7.54
C GLY A 66 -1.89 -20.14 7.26
N ILE A 67 -2.18 -19.45 6.16
CA ILE A 67 -3.47 -19.59 5.47
C ILE A 67 -3.24 -20.48 4.25
N ASN A 68 -3.72 -21.73 4.33
CA ASN A 68 -3.54 -22.74 3.29
C ASN A 68 -3.99 -22.22 1.90
N GLY A 69 -3.05 -22.15 0.95
CA GLY A 69 -3.33 -21.98 -0.48
C GLY A 69 -3.16 -20.57 -1.06
N GLN A 70 -2.85 -19.56 -0.25
CA GLN A 70 -2.53 -18.21 -0.75
C GLN A 70 -1.02 -18.10 -0.99
N PHE A 71 -0.59 -18.38 -2.22
CA PHE A 71 0.80 -18.19 -2.62
C PHE A 71 1.06 -16.71 -2.86
N ARG A 72 1.99 -16.12 -2.09
CA ARG A 72 2.49 -14.77 -2.36
C ARG A 72 3.69 -14.83 -3.28
N THR A 73 3.72 -13.94 -4.27
CA THR A 73 4.89 -13.78 -5.14
C THR A 73 6.02 -13.13 -4.35
N PRO A 74 7.24 -13.72 -4.33
CA PRO A 74 8.38 -13.09 -3.67
C PRO A 74 8.72 -11.73 -4.27
N ARG A 75 9.10 -10.75 -3.44
CA ARG A 75 9.33 -9.35 -3.85
C ARG A 75 10.34 -9.19 -4.98
N HIS A 76 11.45 -9.93 -4.93
CA HIS A 76 12.47 -9.88 -5.98
C HIS A 76 11.97 -10.39 -7.34
N ILE A 77 10.97 -11.30 -7.36
CA ILE A 77 10.35 -11.77 -8.60
C ILE A 77 9.41 -10.70 -9.15
N ILE A 78 8.61 -10.09 -8.28
CA ILE A 78 7.73 -8.97 -8.67
C ILE A 78 8.56 -7.86 -9.32
N ARG A 79 9.62 -7.40 -8.62
CA ARG A 79 10.49 -6.33 -9.11
C ARG A 79 11.13 -6.67 -10.45
N LEU A 80 11.67 -7.88 -10.59
CA LEU A 80 12.23 -8.34 -11.87
C LEU A 80 11.19 -8.29 -13.00
N MET A 81 9.96 -8.73 -12.75
CA MET A 81 8.89 -8.71 -13.75
C MET A 81 8.48 -7.29 -14.14
N VAL A 82 8.41 -6.37 -13.18
CA VAL A 82 8.09 -4.96 -13.41
C VAL A 82 9.23 -4.25 -14.16
N ASP A 83 10.48 -4.49 -13.78
CA ASP A 83 11.66 -3.97 -14.47
C ASP A 83 11.68 -4.41 -15.94
N MET A 84 11.25 -5.65 -16.23
CA MET A 84 11.12 -6.15 -17.60
C MET A 84 9.89 -5.60 -18.35
N LEU A 85 8.84 -5.20 -17.63
CA LEU A 85 7.62 -4.65 -18.20
C LEU A 85 7.82 -3.20 -18.67
N GLU A 86 8.70 -2.44 -18.01
CA GLU A 86 8.99 -1.03 -18.26
C GLU A 86 7.70 -0.17 -18.37
N PRO A 87 6.84 -0.18 -17.34
CA PRO A 87 5.56 0.52 -17.38
C PRO A 87 5.73 2.03 -17.50
N LYS A 88 4.84 2.67 -18.27
CA LYS A 88 4.87 4.11 -18.52
C LYS A 88 3.78 4.84 -17.73
N PRO A 89 3.96 6.14 -17.42
CA PRO A 89 2.96 6.97 -16.73
C PRO A 89 1.63 7.14 -17.47
N THR A 90 1.52 6.66 -18.71
CA THR A 90 0.29 6.71 -19.53
C THR A 90 -0.42 5.36 -19.63
N ASP A 91 0.19 4.30 -19.10
CA ASP A 91 -0.32 2.94 -19.24
C ASP A 91 -1.41 2.66 -18.20
N VAL A 92 -2.31 1.72 -18.54
CA VAL A 92 -3.28 1.17 -17.59
C VAL A 92 -2.81 -0.21 -17.16
N ILE A 93 -2.72 -0.44 -15.85
CA ILE A 93 -2.15 -1.63 -15.23
C ILE A 93 -3.28 -2.44 -14.59
N GLY A 94 -3.36 -3.72 -14.96
CA GLY A 94 -4.35 -4.65 -14.42
C GLY A 94 -3.71 -5.89 -13.80
N ASP A 95 -4.10 -6.22 -12.56
CA ASP A 95 -3.74 -7.47 -11.90
C ASP A 95 -5.01 -8.26 -11.53
N PRO A 96 -5.36 -9.33 -12.27
CA PRO A 96 -6.59 -10.10 -12.05
C PRO A 96 -6.55 -11.03 -10.83
N ALA A 97 -5.42 -11.10 -10.12
CA ALA A 97 -5.24 -11.89 -8.90
C ALA A 97 -4.33 -11.14 -7.93
N CYS A 98 -4.72 -9.91 -7.58
CA CYS A 98 -3.82 -8.93 -7.00
C CYS A 98 -3.36 -9.26 -5.57
N GLY A 99 -4.09 -10.10 -4.84
CA GLY A 99 -3.77 -10.43 -3.46
C GLY A 99 -3.64 -9.16 -2.62
N THR A 100 -2.43 -8.87 -2.13
CA THR A 100 -2.14 -7.64 -1.36
C THR A 100 -1.67 -6.46 -2.22
N GLY A 101 -1.84 -6.52 -3.53
CA GLY A 101 -1.45 -5.46 -4.47
C GLY A 101 0.06 -5.41 -4.77
N GLY A 102 0.79 -6.51 -4.56
CA GLY A 102 2.26 -6.50 -4.63
C GLY A 102 2.82 -6.04 -5.98
N PHE A 103 2.24 -6.49 -7.09
CA PHE A 103 2.63 -6.01 -8.43
C PHE A 103 2.27 -4.55 -8.65
N LEU A 104 1.06 -4.13 -8.26
CA LEU A 104 0.57 -2.77 -8.46
C LEU A 104 1.43 -1.75 -7.69
N VAL A 105 1.77 -2.06 -6.44
CA VAL A 105 2.69 -1.24 -5.63
C VAL A 105 4.07 -1.19 -6.26
N SER A 106 4.61 -2.33 -6.72
CA SER A 106 5.93 -2.35 -7.36
C SER A 106 5.99 -1.55 -8.67
N VAL A 107 4.89 -1.46 -9.42
CA VAL A 107 4.79 -0.55 -10.56
C VAL A 107 4.85 0.91 -10.12
N MET A 108 4.15 1.28 -9.04
CA MET A 108 4.22 2.63 -8.49
C MET A 108 5.65 2.99 -8.05
N GLU A 109 6.32 2.09 -7.31
CA GLU A 109 7.72 2.23 -6.93
C GLU A 109 8.62 2.42 -8.17
N TYR A 110 8.46 1.59 -9.21
CA TYR A 110 9.21 1.71 -10.46
C TYR A 110 9.02 3.07 -11.12
N LEU A 111 7.80 3.60 -11.16
CA LEU A 111 7.51 4.92 -11.73
C LEU A 111 8.21 6.02 -10.92
N LEU A 112 8.14 5.96 -9.58
CA LEU A 112 8.85 6.93 -8.73
C LEU A 112 10.35 6.87 -8.97
N GLU A 113 10.94 5.67 -8.95
CA GLU A 113 12.38 5.46 -9.19
C GLU A 113 12.84 5.99 -10.57
N THR A 114 12.05 5.74 -11.61
CA THR A 114 12.40 6.05 -13.00
C THR A 114 12.16 7.51 -13.36
N TYR A 115 11.12 8.13 -12.78
CA TYR A 115 10.65 9.48 -13.11
C TYR A 115 10.89 10.47 -11.97
N SER A 116 12.01 10.30 -11.26
CA SER A 116 12.55 11.31 -10.34
C SER A 116 13.79 11.98 -10.95
N SER A 117 13.85 13.32 -10.89
CA SER A 117 15.08 14.05 -11.21
C SER A 117 16.16 13.78 -10.17
N PRO A 118 17.46 13.79 -10.53
CA PRO A 118 18.55 13.56 -9.57
C PRO A 118 18.52 14.50 -8.37
N GLU A 119 18.03 15.73 -8.55
CA GLU A 119 17.90 16.75 -7.50
C GLU A 119 16.72 16.48 -6.56
N ALA A 120 15.73 15.70 -7.00
CA ALA A 120 14.53 15.37 -6.24
C ALA A 120 14.60 13.98 -5.57
N VAL A 121 15.76 13.32 -5.60
CA VAL A 121 16.05 12.13 -4.79
C VAL A 121 16.51 12.57 -3.41
N ILE A 122 15.81 12.11 -2.38
CA ILE A 122 16.12 12.40 -0.99
C ILE A 122 16.87 11.19 -0.41
N GLU A 123 18.04 11.41 0.17
CA GLU A 123 18.77 10.37 0.88
C GLU A 123 18.49 10.48 2.38
N GLU A 124 17.82 9.48 2.93
CA GLU A 124 17.59 9.35 4.36
C GLU A 124 18.59 8.35 4.94
N LYS A 125 19.22 8.72 6.06
CA LYS A 125 20.14 7.82 6.74
C LYS A 125 19.47 7.26 7.98
N ASP A 126 19.35 5.95 8.02
CA ASP A 126 18.87 5.22 9.19
C ASP A 126 19.79 5.55 10.39
N PRO A 127 19.25 6.13 11.48
CA PRO A 127 20.03 6.51 12.66
C PRO A 127 20.65 5.31 13.40
N GLU A 128 20.03 4.13 13.31
CA GLU A 128 20.44 2.92 14.03
C GLU A 128 21.39 2.05 13.20
N THR A 129 21.07 1.83 11.92
CA THR A 129 21.85 0.94 11.06
C THR A 129 22.91 1.68 10.24
N GLY A 130 22.75 2.99 10.07
CA GLY A 130 23.59 3.81 9.21
C GLY A 130 23.41 3.55 7.71
N ALA A 131 22.43 2.72 7.33
CA ALA A 131 22.04 2.50 5.95
C ALA A 131 21.51 3.80 5.34
N VAL A 132 21.76 4.00 4.05
CA VAL A 132 21.22 5.13 3.29
C VAL A 132 20.13 4.59 2.41
N GLU A 133 18.92 5.07 2.63
CA GLU A 133 17.75 4.79 1.82
C GLU A 133 17.48 5.98 0.90
N LYS A 134 17.12 5.66 -0.35
CA LYS A 134 16.80 6.65 -1.37
C LYS A 134 15.29 6.74 -1.51
N ILE A 135 14.76 7.92 -1.28
CA ILE A 135 13.35 8.23 -1.44
C ILE A 135 13.21 8.97 -2.77
N PHE A 136 12.32 8.44 -3.61
CA PHE A 136 12.06 8.95 -4.95
C PHE A 136 10.73 9.71 -4.96
N THR A 137 10.78 10.99 -5.31
CA THR A 137 9.61 11.88 -5.21
C THR A 137 8.66 11.80 -6.41
N GLY A 138 9.15 11.30 -7.54
CA GLY A 138 8.40 11.24 -8.80
C GLY A 138 8.03 12.62 -9.32
N ASP A 139 8.90 13.63 -9.17
CA ASP A 139 8.64 15.01 -9.58
C ASP A 139 8.36 15.13 -11.09
N LEU A 140 8.88 14.22 -11.92
CA LEU A 140 8.61 14.20 -13.36
C LEU A 140 7.26 13.55 -13.73
N LEU A 141 6.51 13.06 -12.74
CA LEU A 141 5.16 12.48 -12.92
C LEU A 141 4.05 13.51 -12.76
N GLU A 142 4.35 14.80 -12.55
CA GLU A 142 3.37 15.86 -12.27
C GLU A 142 2.22 15.88 -13.29
N ASP A 143 2.55 15.81 -14.58
CA ASP A 143 1.58 15.82 -15.69
C ASP A 143 0.67 14.58 -15.71
N HIS A 144 1.05 13.50 -15.03
CA HIS A 144 0.35 12.22 -14.98
C HIS A 144 -0.25 11.90 -13.61
N ARG A 145 -0.12 12.79 -12.61
CA ARG A 145 -0.55 12.52 -11.23
C ARG A 145 -2.00 12.08 -11.13
N ASP A 146 -2.91 12.78 -11.79
CA ASP A 146 -4.34 12.44 -11.72
C ASP A 146 -4.60 11.03 -12.25
N HIS A 147 -3.92 10.63 -13.33
CA HIS A 147 -4.04 9.29 -13.88
C HIS A 147 -3.49 8.24 -12.92
N ILE A 148 -2.25 8.42 -12.46
CA ILE A 148 -1.56 7.49 -11.54
C ILE A 148 -2.35 7.30 -10.25
N ARG A 149 -2.94 8.37 -9.69
CA ARG A 149 -3.63 8.33 -8.41
C ARG A 149 -5.03 7.72 -8.46
N SER A 150 -5.67 7.66 -9.63
CA SER A 150 -7.11 7.33 -9.72
C SER A 150 -7.55 6.41 -10.85
N SER A 151 -6.75 6.22 -11.92
CA SER A 151 -7.19 5.48 -13.10
C SER A 151 -6.13 4.59 -13.75
N MET A 152 -4.93 4.54 -13.19
CA MET A 152 -3.86 3.68 -13.68
C MET A 152 -3.99 2.24 -13.17
N PHE A 153 -4.38 2.05 -11.91
CA PHE A 153 -4.28 0.76 -11.23
C PHE A 153 -5.63 0.08 -11.07
N HIS A 154 -5.74 -1.11 -11.65
CA HIS A 154 -6.90 -2.00 -11.54
C HIS A 154 -6.47 -3.34 -10.94
N GLY A 155 -7.19 -3.80 -9.93
CA GLY A 155 -6.91 -5.06 -9.25
C GLY A 155 -8.18 -5.89 -9.05
N PHE A 156 -8.05 -7.20 -9.13
CA PHE A 156 -9.13 -8.12 -8.78
C PHE A 156 -8.62 -9.23 -7.87
N ASP A 157 -9.44 -9.61 -6.89
CA ASP A 157 -9.23 -10.78 -6.04
C ASP A 157 -10.57 -11.29 -5.48
N PHE A 158 -10.70 -12.59 -5.24
CA PHE A 158 -11.92 -13.16 -4.71
C PHE A 158 -12.06 -12.99 -3.18
N ASP A 159 -10.97 -12.73 -2.47
CA ASP A 159 -10.97 -12.55 -1.01
C ASP A 159 -11.12 -11.06 -0.65
N ALA A 160 -12.29 -10.70 -0.10
CA ALA A 160 -12.57 -9.34 0.35
C ALA A 160 -11.58 -8.80 1.40
N THR A 161 -10.92 -9.66 2.16
CA THR A 161 -9.84 -9.24 3.09
C THR A 161 -8.61 -8.82 2.31
N MET A 162 -8.26 -9.54 1.23
CA MET A 162 -7.13 -9.20 0.37
C MET A 162 -7.37 -7.91 -0.38
N LEU A 163 -8.57 -7.70 -0.92
CA LEU A 163 -8.94 -6.44 -1.59
C LEU A 163 -8.74 -5.22 -0.68
N ARG A 164 -9.15 -5.32 0.60
CA ARG A 164 -8.93 -4.24 1.58
C ARG A 164 -7.45 -4.01 1.83
N ILE A 165 -6.67 -5.07 1.98
CA ILE A 165 -5.23 -4.96 2.20
C ILE A 165 -4.57 -4.32 0.98
N ALA A 166 -4.90 -4.77 -0.24
CA ALA A 166 -4.39 -4.21 -1.49
C ALA A 166 -4.72 -2.72 -1.63
N ALA A 167 -5.98 -2.34 -1.41
CA ALA A 167 -6.40 -0.95 -1.47
C ALA A 167 -5.67 -0.08 -0.44
N MET A 168 -5.58 -0.52 0.82
CA MET A 168 -4.82 0.22 1.84
C MET A 168 -3.34 0.33 1.48
N ASN A 169 -2.76 -0.74 0.92
CA ASN A 169 -1.38 -0.75 0.51
C ASN A 169 -1.10 0.28 -0.59
N LEU A 170 -1.94 0.30 -1.63
CA LEU A 170 -1.86 1.28 -2.71
C LEU A 170 -2.03 2.72 -2.21
N MET A 171 -2.98 2.96 -1.30
CA MET A 171 -3.18 4.27 -0.68
C MET A 171 -1.98 4.73 0.15
N LEU A 172 -1.31 3.81 0.85
CA LEU A 172 -0.08 4.13 1.59
C LEU A 172 1.09 4.47 0.65
N HIS A 173 1.08 3.97 -0.58
CA HIS A 173 2.07 4.26 -1.62
C HIS A 173 1.59 5.36 -2.60
N GLY A 174 0.64 6.20 -2.19
CA GLY A 174 0.26 7.41 -2.93
C GLY A 174 -0.81 7.25 -4.01
N VAL A 175 -1.47 6.09 -4.11
CA VAL A 175 -2.60 5.87 -5.01
C VAL A 175 -3.91 6.10 -4.26
N ASP A 176 -4.52 7.28 -4.46
CA ASP A 176 -5.67 7.74 -3.67
C ASP A 176 -6.94 6.91 -3.86
N ASP A 177 -7.24 6.53 -5.11
CA ASP A 177 -8.51 5.92 -5.52
C ASP A 177 -8.25 4.70 -6.44
N PRO A 178 -7.64 3.62 -5.92
CA PRO A 178 -7.35 2.45 -6.74
C PRO A 178 -8.62 1.66 -7.06
N ASP A 179 -8.74 1.19 -8.30
CA ASP A 179 -9.90 0.43 -8.79
C ASP A 179 -9.76 -1.06 -8.46
N ILE A 180 -10.09 -1.45 -7.23
CA ILE A 180 -9.89 -2.81 -6.69
C ILE A 180 -11.23 -3.52 -6.44
N HIS A 181 -11.46 -4.67 -7.10
CA HIS A 181 -12.74 -5.40 -7.15
C HIS A 181 -12.69 -6.86 -6.70
#